data_AF-A0A7S7NP69-F1
#
_entry.id   AF-A0A7S7NP69-F1
#
_cell.length_a   1.000
_cell.length_b   1.000
_cell.length_c   1.000
_cell.angle_alpha   90.00
_cell.angle_beta   90.00
_cell.angle_gamma   90.00
#
_symmetry.space_group_name_H-M   'P 1'
#
loop_
_entity.id
_entity.type
_entity.pdbx_description
1 polymer ?
#
loop_
_entity_poly.entity_id
_entity_poly.type
_entity_poly.pdbx_seq_one_letter_code
_entity_poly.pdbx_strand_id
1 'polypeptide(L)'
;MRRIAVLVLLAGVLAAGCKRKHHPNPSATIEEESELASSISVAEPRDASQLLSGFYNLEQNAWRWSMKKFAVTLAPPLNGALRGATLELHCSLPDVIAAKMLGVSVTPTVGNVKLAPVRIDKAGDQVLKFDVPIEPLKQDAIVVQFELDKAIGPDSADSRELGLVVSHIGFVSK
;
A
#
# COMPACT_ATOMS: atom_id res chain seq x y z
N MET A 1 47.50 79.53 -17.67
CA MET A 1 46.95 79.10 -18.97
C MET A 1 46.32 77.73 -18.80
N ARG A 2 45.07 77.60 -19.28
CA ARG A 2 44.30 76.38 -19.61
C ARG A 2 43.93 75.37 -18.49
N ARG A 3 42.67 74.94 -18.62
CA ARG A 3 41.77 74.20 -17.72
C ARG A 3 41.79 72.70 -18.01
N ILE A 4 41.01 71.95 -17.20
CA ILE A 4 40.37 70.63 -17.42
C ILE A 4 41.16 69.46 -16.81
N ALA A 5 40.61 68.47 -16.10
CA ALA A 5 39.33 68.23 -15.42
C ALA A 5 39.45 66.89 -14.65
N VAL A 6 38.83 66.85 -13.46
CA VAL A 6 38.05 65.76 -12.83
C VAL A 6 38.58 64.31 -12.85
N LEU A 7 38.74 63.70 -11.66
CA LEU A 7 37.90 62.58 -11.17
C LEU A 7 38.36 62.10 -9.79
N VAL A 8 37.47 62.27 -8.81
CA VAL A 8 37.51 61.77 -7.43
C VAL A 8 36.98 60.34 -7.42
N LEU A 9 37.53 59.42 -6.61
CA LEU A 9 36.73 58.39 -5.94
C LEU A 9 37.48 57.65 -4.80
N LEU A 10 36.80 57.66 -3.66
CA LEU A 10 37.03 57.00 -2.37
C LEU A 10 37.00 55.46 -2.46
N ALA A 11 37.73 54.78 -1.56
CA ALA A 11 37.32 53.47 -1.04
C ALA A 11 37.93 53.17 0.33
N GLY A 12 37.11 53.21 1.37
CA GLY A 12 37.44 52.70 2.71
C GLY A 12 36.16 52.45 3.51
N VAL A 13 35.73 51.19 3.64
CA VAL A 13 34.66 50.71 4.54
C VAL A 13 34.95 49.23 4.85
N LEU A 14 35.52 48.93 6.02
CA LEU A 14 34.89 48.40 7.24
C LEU A 14 34.21 47.01 7.08
N ALA A 15 34.83 46.01 7.71
CA ALA A 15 34.29 44.67 7.89
C ALA A 15 33.16 44.68 8.94
N ALA A 16 31.93 44.37 8.53
CA ALA A 16 30.81 44.08 9.42
C ALA A 16 30.57 42.55 9.44
N GLY A 17 30.84 41.92 10.57
CA GLY A 17 30.52 40.51 10.81
C GLY A 17 29.02 40.29 10.88
N CYS A 18 28.44 39.67 9.85
CA CYS A 18 27.05 39.26 9.83
C CYS A 18 26.81 38.06 10.75
N LYS A 19 26.10 38.28 11.87
CA LYS A 19 25.35 37.23 12.57
C LYS A 19 24.35 36.59 11.59
N ARG A 20 24.66 35.40 11.07
CA ARG A 20 23.71 34.60 10.29
C ARG A 20 22.54 34.21 11.19
N LYS A 21 21.37 34.78 10.93
CA LYS A 21 20.10 34.30 11.50
C LYS A 21 19.82 32.94 10.86
N HIS A 22 19.77 31.90 11.69
CA HIS A 22 19.32 30.58 11.28
C HIS A 22 17.84 30.68 10.94
N HIS A 23 17.47 30.59 9.67
CA HIS A 23 16.09 30.42 9.26
C HIS A 23 15.80 28.92 9.29
N PRO A 24 14.94 28.42 10.19
CA PRO A 24 14.42 27.06 10.08
C PRO A 24 13.71 26.94 8.73
N ASN A 25 14.06 25.92 7.95
CA ASN A 25 13.42 25.66 6.66
C ASN A 25 11.93 25.34 6.89
N PRO A 26 10.98 26.13 6.37
CA PRO A 26 9.54 25.90 6.56
C PRO A 26 9.00 24.71 5.75
N SER A 27 9.84 23.99 4.99
CA SER A 27 9.48 22.73 4.32
C SER A 27 9.71 21.50 5.19
N ALA A 28 9.58 21.60 6.52
CA ALA A 28 9.30 20.42 7.32
C ALA A 28 7.87 19.98 6.98
N THR A 29 7.74 19.20 5.92
CA THR A 29 6.51 18.50 5.57
C THR A 29 6.11 17.75 6.82
N ILE A 30 5.02 18.19 7.45
CA ILE A 30 4.27 17.33 8.36
C ILE A 30 3.88 16.17 7.46
N GLU A 31 4.55 15.04 7.61
CA GLU A 31 4.02 13.77 7.11
C GLU A 31 2.71 13.62 7.86
N GLU A 32 1.59 14.01 7.23
CA GLU A 32 0.28 13.72 7.78
C GLU A 32 0.25 12.21 7.96
N GLU A 33 0.19 11.79 9.22
CA GLU A 33 0.09 10.40 9.64
C GLU A 33 -1.22 9.90 9.05
N SER A 34 -1.13 9.37 7.83
CA SER A 34 -2.28 8.92 7.06
C SER A 34 -3.03 7.93 7.94
N GLU A 35 -4.25 8.29 8.34
CA GLU A 35 -5.14 7.36 9.01
C GLU A 35 -5.28 6.12 8.12
N LEU A 36 -5.06 4.94 8.71
CA LEU A 36 -5.17 3.70 7.98
C LEU A 36 -6.54 3.60 7.32
N ALA A 37 -6.59 3.29 6.04
CA ALA A 37 -7.85 3.04 5.36
C ALA A 37 -8.40 1.66 5.74
N SER A 38 -9.72 1.54 5.88
CA SER A 38 -10.38 0.24 6.04
C SER A 38 -10.46 -0.55 4.74
N SER A 39 -10.10 0.07 3.61
CA SER A 39 -10.21 -0.45 2.26
C SER A 39 -9.18 0.25 1.39
N ILE A 40 -8.40 -0.53 0.64
CA ILE A 40 -7.25 -0.06 -0.13
C ILE A 40 -7.25 -0.59 -1.55
N SER A 41 -6.74 0.23 -2.46
CA SER A 41 -6.34 -0.16 -3.80
C SER A 41 -4.85 -0.49 -3.81
N VAL A 42 -4.45 -1.60 -4.45
CA VAL A 42 -3.02 -1.94 -4.55
C VAL A 42 -2.26 -1.05 -5.55
N ALA A 43 -3.00 -0.26 -6.32
CA ALA A 43 -2.46 0.67 -7.32
C ALA A 43 -2.30 2.10 -6.79
N GLU A 44 -2.99 2.45 -5.71
CA GLU A 44 -3.01 3.82 -5.21
C GLU A 44 -1.74 4.10 -4.37
N PRO A 45 -0.92 5.11 -4.71
CA PRO A 45 0.30 5.41 -3.97
C PRO A 45 0.05 5.72 -2.49
N ARG A 46 -1.08 6.33 -2.17
CA ARG A 46 -1.44 6.70 -0.79
C ARG A 46 -1.65 5.47 0.11
N ASP A 47 -2.05 4.34 -0.47
CA ASP A 47 -2.34 3.10 0.24
C ASP A 47 -1.10 2.19 0.33
N ALA A 48 0.02 2.58 -0.29
CA ALA A 48 1.20 1.74 -0.42
C ALA A 48 1.82 1.34 0.94
N SER A 49 1.73 2.20 1.96
CA SER A 49 2.19 1.90 3.32
C SER A 49 1.38 0.78 3.99
N GLN A 50 0.16 0.52 3.51
CA GLN A 50 -0.70 -0.55 4.00
C GLN A 50 -0.43 -1.90 3.33
N LEU A 51 0.40 -1.96 2.29
CA LEU A 51 0.85 -3.20 1.66
C LEU A 51 2.10 -3.73 2.38
N LEU A 52 1.93 -4.71 3.28
CA LEU A 52 3.00 -5.15 4.17
C LEU A 52 4.00 -6.09 3.49
N SER A 53 3.50 -7.08 2.73
CA SER A 53 4.36 -8.09 2.11
C SER A 53 3.63 -8.91 1.04
N GLY A 54 4.41 -9.62 0.22
CA GLY A 54 3.87 -10.61 -0.71
C GLY A 54 3.22 -10.03 -1.97
N PHE A 55 3.48 -8.77 -2.28
CA PHE A 55 3.05 -8.14 -3.53
C PHE A 55 4.27 -7.82 -4.41
N TYR A 56 4.17 -8.10 -5.70
CA TYR A 56 5.17 -7.63 -6.68
C TYR A 56 4.89 -6.18 -7.11
N ASN A 57 5.71 -5.70 -8.05
CA ASN A 57 5.54 -4.37 -8.64
C ASN A 57 4.15 -4.20 -9.26
N LEU A 58 3.71 -2.94 -9.26
CA LEU A 58 2.49 -2.52 -9.92
C LEU A 58 2.61 -2.78 -11.42
N GLU A 59 1.61 -3.43 -11.99
CA GLU A 59 1.51 -3.68 -13.41
C GLU A 59 0.30 -2.94 -13.98
N GLN A 60 0.52 -2.35 -15.17
CA GLN A 60 -0.50 -1.60 -15.92
C GLN A 60 -1.20 -0.50 -15.10
N ASN A 61 -0.53 0.03 -14.07
CA ASN A 61 -1.07 1.02 -13.13
C ASN A 61 -2.38 0.60 -12.43
N ALA A 62 -2.65 -0.71 -12.34
CA ALA A 62 -3.96 -1.18 -11.87
C ALA A 62 -3.89 -2.32 -10.86
N TRP A 63 -2.88 -3.19 -10.93
CA TRP A 63 -2.90 -4.43 -10.17
C TRP A 63 -1.50 -4.93 -9.82
N ARG A 64 -1.42 -5.85 -8.86
CA ARG A 64 -0.16 -6.51 -8.46
C ARG A 64 -0.35 -8.02 -8.43
N TRP A 65 0.65 -8.75 -8.89
CA TRP A 65 0.76 -10.18 -8.55
C TRP A 65 0.99 -10.33 -7.05
N SER A 66 0.33 -11.32 -6.45
CA SER A 66 0.64 -11.80 -5.11
C SER A 66 1.59 -12.99 -5.14
N MET A 67 2.33 -13.16 -4.05
CA MET A 67 2.97 -14.43 -3.68
C MET A 67 1.94 -15.39 -3.07
N LYS A 68 2.36 -16.61 -2.72
CA LYS A 68 1.53 -17.58 -2.00
C LYS A 68 0.98 -17.01 -0.69
N LYS A 69 1.77 -16.17 -0.02
CA LYS A 69 1.39 -15.45 1.19
C LYS A 69 1.57 -13.96 0.96
N PHE A 70 0.53 -13.19 1.28
CA PHE A 70 0.57 -11.74 1.17
C PHE A 70 -0.24 -11.11 2.31
N ALA A 71 0.12 -9.90 2.70
CA ALA A 71 -0.48 -9.28 3.87
C ALA A 71 -0.62 -7.77 3.71
N VAL A 72 -1.69 -7.25 4.29
CA VAL A 72 -1.99 -5.82 4.37
C VAL A 72 -2.29 -5.44 5.81
N THR A 73 -2.25 -4.16 6.13
CA THR A 73 -2.85 -3.61 7.36
C THR A 73 -4.03 -2.73 6.98
N LEU A 74 -5.14 -2.82 7.72
CA LEU A 74 -6.36 -2.05 7.47
C LEU A 74 -6.89 -1.48 8.79
N ALA A 75 -7.54 -0.32 8.74
CA ALA A 75 -8.36 0.14 9.86
C ALA A 75 -9.64 -0.72 9.98
N PRO A 76 -10.22 -0.84 11.19
CA PRO A 76 -11.57 -1.39 11.32
C PRO A 76 -12.58 -0.54 10.52
N PRO A 77 -13.59 -1.15 9.88
CA PRO A 77 -14.64 -0.38 9.25
C PRO A 77 -15.54 0.25 10.33
N LEU A 78 -16.32 1.26 9.95
CA LEU A 78 -17.27 1.90 10.86
C LEU A 78 -18.20 0.85 11.49
N ASN A 79 -18.32 0.89 12.83
CA ASN A 79 -19.07 -0.07 13.64
C ASN A 79 -18.61 -1.54 13.56
N GLY A 80 -17.43 -1.83 12.98
CA GLY A 80 -16.90 -3.19 12.85
C GLY A 80 -16.78 -3.91 14.19
N ALA A 81 -16.30 -3.21 15.22
CA ALA A 81 -16.22 -3.73 16.59
C ALA A 81 -17.57 -4.11 17.22
N LEU A 82 -18.69 -3.61 16.68
CA LEU A 82 -20.05 -3.86 17.18
C LEU A 82 -20.80 -4.90 16.35
N ARG A 83 -20.61 -4.92 15.04
CA ARG A 83 -21.44 -5.70 14.09
C ARG A 83 -20.69 -6.75 13.28
N GLY A 84 -19.36 -6.75 13.35
CA GLY A 84 -18.53 -7.51 12.42
C GLY A 84 -18.39 -6.78 11.09
N ALA A 85 -17.78 -7.45 10.13
CA ALA A 85 -17.59 -6.93 8.79
C ALA A 85 -17.59 -8.07 7.76
N THR A 86 -17.59 -7.69 6.49
CA THR A 86 -17.19 -8.58 5.39
C THR A 86 -15.82 -8.13 4.90
N LEU A 87 -14.84 -9.01 4.89
CA LEU A 87 -13.58 -8.79 4.19
C LEU A 87 -13.79 -9.13 2.71
N GLU A 88 -13.49 -8.18 1.83
CA GLU A 88 -13.49 -8.37 0.39
C GLU A 88 -12.06 -8.39 -0.16
N LEU A 89 -11.77 -9.37 -1.00
CA LEU A 89 -10.57 -9.44 -1.82
C LEU A 89 -11.00 -9.44 -3.29
N HIS A 90 -10.67 -8.37 -4.00
CA HIS A 90 -10.88 -8.27 -5.45
C HIS A 90 -9.61 -8.78 -6.13
N CYS A 91 -9.77 -9.86 -6.87
CA CYS A 91 -8.66 -10.54 -7.51
C CYS A 91 -9.07 -11.17 -8.83
N SER A 92 -8.08 -11.48 -9.66
CA SER A 92 -8.22 -12.23 -10.89
C SER A 92 -7.39 -13.51 -10.81
N LEU A 93 -7.93 -14.58 -11.40
CA LEU A 93 -7.15 -15.76 -11.80
C LEU A 93 -6.97 -15.70 -13.33
N PRO A 94 -5.85 -15.16 -13.85
CA PRO A 94 -5.65 -15.04 -15.29
C PRO A 94 -5.64 -16.40 -16.01
N ASP A 95 -6.20 -16.45 -17.21
CA ASP A 95 -6.29 -17.68 -18.02
C ASP A 95 -4.93 -18.34 -18.24
N VAL A 96 -3.88 -17.53 -18.39
CA VAL A 96 -2.48 -17.99 -18.59
C VAL A 96 -1.95 -18.88 -17.47
N ILE A 97 -2.47 -18.74 -16.24
CA ILE A 97 -2.08 -19.57 -15.09
C ILE A 97 -3.21 -20.51 -14.61
N ALA A 98 -4.42 -20.37 -15.16
CA ALA A 98 -5.61 -21.10 -14.73
C ALA A 98 -5.41 -22.62 -14.77
N ALA A 99 -4.72 -23.15 -15.79
CA ALA A 99 -4.45 -24.59 -15.89
C ALA A 99 -3.73 -25.18 -14.66
N LYS A 100 -2.88 -24.40 -13.97
CA LYS A 100 -2.16 -24.83 -12.75
C LYS A 100 -2.89 -24.41 -11.48
N MET A 101 -3.57 -23.26 -11.51
CA MET A 101 -4.08 -22.57 -10.33
C MET A 101 -5.59 -22.73 -10.10
N LEU A 102 -6.37 -23.22 -11.06
CA LEU A 102 -7.80 -23.46 -10.87
C LEU A 102 -8.04 -24.38 -9.67
N GLY A 103 -8.99 -24.01 -8.82
CA GLY A 103 -9.24 -24.68 -7.55
C GLY A 103 -8.27 -24.30 -6.42
N VAL A 104 -7.50 -23.22 -6.56
CA VAL A 104 -6.75 -22.63 -5.44
C VAL A 104 -7.72 -22.15 -4.36
N SER A 105 -7.37 -22.35 -3.10
CA SER A 105 -8.14 -21.87 -1.94
C SER A 105 -7.42 -20.70 -1.28
N VAL A 106 -8.15 -19.63 -1.01
CA VAL A 106 -7.66 -18.44 -0.29
C VAL A 106 -8.13 -18.50 1.15
N THR A 107 -7.20 -18.49 2.09
CA THR A 107 -7.48 -18.48 3.53
C THR A 107 -6.96 -17.21 4.17
N PRO A 108 -7.84 -16.28 4.59
CA PRO A 108 -7.42 -15.12 5.33
C PRO A 108 -7.32 -15.39 6.84
N THR A 109 -6.38 -14.71 7.47
CA THR A 109 -6.28 -14.52 8.91
C THR A 109 -6.37 -13.02 9.20
N VAL A 110 -7.37 -12.63 9.98
CA VAL A 110 -7.64 -11.25 10.37
C VAL A 110 -7.26 -11.07 11.84
N GLY A 111 -6.19 -10.32 12.11
CA GLY A 111 -5.57 -10.28 13.43
C GLY A 111 -5.13 -11.67 13.87
N ASN A 112 -5.78 -12.22 14.90
CA ASN A 112 -5.56 -13.58 15.42
C ASN A 112 -6.62 -14.60 14.97
N VAL A 113 -7.59 -14.21 14.13
CA VAL A 113 -8.70 -15.07 13.71
C VAL A 113 -8.48 -15.59 12.30
N LYS A 114 -8.28 -16.91 12.17
CA LYS A 114 -8.25 -17.59 10.87
C LYS A 114 -9.68 -17.84 10.38
N LEU A 115 -10.01 -17.37 9.18
CA LEU A 115 -11.33 -17.52 8.57
C LEU A 115 -11.40 -18.81 7.73
N ALA A 116 -12.62 -19.17 7.34
CA ALA A 116 -12.83 -20.29 6.43
C ALA A 116 -12.23 -20.00 5.03
N PRO A 117 -11.60 -20.98 4.37
CA PRO A 117 -11.07 -20.81 3.03
C PRO A 117 -12.18 -20.63 2.00
N VAL A 118 -11.93 -19.82 0.97
CA VAL A 118 -12.78 -19.70 -0.21
C VAL A 118 -12.01 -20.22 -1.43
N ARG A 119 -12.63 -21.14 -2.17
CA ARG A 119 -12.04 -21.75 -3.37
C ARG A 119 -12.37 -20.93 -4.63
N ILE A 120 -11.39 -20.85 -5.54
CA ILE A 120 -11.54 -20.21 -6.84
C ILE A 120 -11.75 -21.28 -7.91
N ASP A 121 -12.98 -21.42 -8.39
CA ASP A 121 -13.37 -22.46 -9.35
C ASP A 121 -13.53 -21.95 -10.79
N LYS A 122 -13.20 -20.68 -11.05
CA LYS A 122 -13.22 -20.08 -12.39
C LYS A 122 -12.02 -19.14 -12.59
N ALA A 123 -11.60 -19.00 -13.84
CA ALA A 123 -10.67 -17.96 -14.25
C ALA A 123 -11.38 -16.59 -14.36
N GLY A 124 -10.59 -15.53 -14.41
CA GLY A 124 -11.03 -14.14 -14.51
C GLY A 124 -11.27 -13.44 -13.17
N ASP A 125 -11.89 -12.27 -13.26
CA ASP A 125 -12.08 -11.38 -12.12
C ASP A 125 -13.21 -11.85 -11.20
N GLN A 126 -12.98 -11.66 -9.89
CA GLN A 126 -13.95 -12.01 -8.87
C GLN A 126 -13.67 -11.30 -7.55
N VAL A 127 -14.73 -11.20 -6.74
CA VAL A 127 -14.68 -10.68 -5.38
C VAL A 127 -14.88 -11.85 -4.42
N LEU A 128 -13.84 -12.20 -3.67
CA LEU A 128 -13.94 -13.16 -2.58
C LEU A 128 -14.43 -12.43 -1.33
N LYS A 129 -15.38 -13.04 -0.62
CA LYS A 129 -16.00 -12.47 0.58
C LYS A 129 -15.81 -13.40 1.76
N PHE A 130 -15.38 -12.84 2.89
CA PHE A 130 -15.16 -13.57 4.13
C PHE A 130 -15.90 -12.89 5.27
N ASP A 131 -16.62 -13.67 6.07
CA ASP A 131 -17.30 -13.17 7.26
C ASP A 131 -16.29 -12.92 8.37
N VAL A 132 -16.23 -11.69 8.89
CA VAL A 132 -15.29 -11.29 9.94
C VAL A 132 -16.06 -11.09 11.25
N PRO A 133 -15.74 -11.82 12.33
CA PRO A 133 -16.35 -11.61 13.64
C PRO A 133 -15.87 -10.29 14.24
N ILE A 134 -16.54 -9.83 15.31
CA ILE A 134 -16.22 -8.57 15.98
C ILE A 134 -14.83 -8.56 16.64
N GLU A 135 -14.31 -9.72 17.03
CA GLU A 135 -13.12 -9.83 17.89
C GLU A 135 -11.87 -9.15 17.31
N PRO A 136 -11.43 -9.43 16.06
CA PRO A 136 -10.27 -8.76 15.48
C PRO A 136 -10.54 -7.30 15.09
N LEU A 137 -11.80 -6.86 15.04
CA LEU A 137 -12.19 -5.51 14.61
C LEU A 137 -12.17 -4.47 15.75
N LYS A 138 -11.73 -4.86 16.95
CA LYS A 138 -11.57 -3.97 18.11
C LYS A 138 -10.22 -3.24 18.15
N GLN A 139 -9.32 -3.55 17.22
CA GLN A 139 -7.99 -2.96 17.11
C GLN A 139 -8.03 -1.78 16.13
N ASP A 140 -7.22 -0.75 16.37
CA ASP A 140 -7.14 0.42 15.48
C ASP A 140 -6.41 0.12 14.15
N ALA A 141 -5.54 -0.91 14.17
CA ALA A 141 -4.81 -1.40 13.01
C ALA A 141 -4.87 -2.93 12.97
N ILE A 142 -5.36 -3.49 11.86
CA ILE A 142 -5.64 -4.91 11.73
C ILE A 142 -4.79 -5.48 10.62
N VAL A 143 -3.88 -6.38 10.96
CA VAL A 143 -3.15 -7.15 9.95
C VAL A 143 -4.07 -8.20 9.36
N VAL A 144 -4.18 -8.19 8.04
CA VAL A 144 -4.90 -9.21 7.26
C VAL A 144 -3.87 -9.97 6.44
N GLN A 145 -3.64 -11.23 6.80
CA GLN A 145 -2.76 -12.12 6.06
C GLN A 145 -3.60 -13.07 5.21
N PHE A 146 -3.24 -13.23 3.95
CA PHE A 146 -3.84 -14.19 3.04
C PHE A 146 -2.83 -15.30 2.75
N GLU A 147 -3.32 -16.54 2.73
CA GLU A 147 -2.55 -17.71 2.33
C GLU A 147 -3.30 -18.49 1.25
N LEU A 148 -2.62 -18.71 0.13
CA LEU A 148 -3.05 -19.61 -0.92
C LEU A 148 -2.56 -21.03 -0.59
N ASP A 149 -3.38 -22.05 -0.83
CA ASP A 149 -2.94 -23.44 -0.66
C ASP A 149 -1.87 -23.86 -1.68
N LYS A 150 -1.89 -23.26 -2.88
CA LYS A 150 -0.91 -23.41 -3.94
C LYS A 150 -0.56 -22.08 -4.62
N ALA A 151 0.62 -22.05 -5.24
CA ALA A 151 1.13 -20.98 -6.09
C ALA A 151 2.03 -21.61 -7.18
N ILE A 152 2.32 -20.88 -8.25
CA ILE A 152 3.27 -21.30 -9.27
C ILE A 152 4.64 -20.79 -8.86
N GLY A 153 5.61 -21.70 -8.66
CA GLY A 153 6.98 -21.30 -8.37
C GLY A 153 7.70 -20.70 -9.59
N PRO A 154 8.86 -20.07 -9.38
CA PRO A 154 9.68 -19.53 -10.45
C PRO A 154 10.06 -20.60 -11.49
N ASP A 155 10.13 -20.22 -12.75
CA ASP A 155 10.65 -21.04 -13.83
C ASP A 155 11.44 -20.21 -14.85
N SER A 156 11.76 -20.78 -16.01
CA SER A 156 12.51 -20.09 -17.06
C SER A 156 11.72 -18.97 -17.75
N ALA A 157 10.40 -18.94 -17.64
CA ALA A 157 9.53 -17.94 -18.24
C ALA A 157 9.24 -16.78 -17.28
N ASP A 158 9.11 -17.06 -15.97
CA ASP A 158 8.94 -16.02 -14.94
C ASP A 158 9.74 -16.37 -13.67
N SER A 159 10.56 -15.43 -13.21
CA SER A 159 11.39 -15.61 -12.02
C SER A 159 10.62 -15.43 -10.69
N ARG A 160 9.33 -15.13 -10.74
CA ARG A 160 8.48 -14.86 -9.57
C ARG A 160 7.72 -16.11 -9.14
N GLU A 161 7.41 -16.20 -7.85
CA GLU A 161 6.32 -17.05 -7.36
C GLU A 161 4.98 -16.34 -7.65
N LEU A 162 4.11 -16.91 -8.47
CA LEU A 162 2.84 -16.31 -8.88
C LEU A 162 1.64 -16.95 -8.16
N GLY A 163 0.91 -16.12 -7.42
CA GLY A 163 -0.37 -16.42 -6.79
C GLY A 163 -1.54 -15.92 -7.62
N LEU A 164 -2.21 -14.87 -7.13
CA LEU A 164 -3.34 -14.22 -7.78
C LEU A 164 -2.94 -12.82 -8.25
N VAL A 165 -3.68 -12.26 -9.20
CA VAL A 165 -3.62 -10.82 -9.48
C VAL A 165 -4.58 -10.13 -8.52
N VAL A 166 -4.08 -9.21 -7.70
CA VAL A 166 -4.88 -8.46 -6.72
C VAL A 166 -5.05 -7.04 -7.20
N SER A 167 -6.25 -6.47 -7.03
CA SER A 167 -6.55 -5.08 -7.34
C SER A 167 -7.02 -4.29 -6.12
N HIS A 168 -7.78 -4.91 -5.22
CA HIS A 168 -8.37 -4.23 -4.08
C HIS A 168 -8.57 -5.17 -2.88
N ILE A 169 -8.41 -4.64 -1.66
CA ILE A 169 -8.65 -5.36 -0.41
C ILE A 169 -9.33 -4.41 0.58
N GLY A 170 -10.39 -4.84 1.25
CA GLY A 170 -11.02 -3.98 2.24
C GLY A 170 -12.10 -4.64 3.09
N PHE A 171 -12.44 -3.98 4.19
CA PHE A 171 -13.62 -4.31 4.98
C PHE A 171 -14.83 -3.51 4.50
N VAL A 172 -15.97 -4.20 4.46
CA VAL A 172 -17.30 -3.63 4.25
C VAL A 172 -18.10 -3.81 5.54
N SER A 173 -18.66 -2.72 6.07
CA SER A 173 -19.51 -2.76 7.26
C SER A 173 -20.78 -3.60 7.03
N LYS A 174 -21.26 -4.24 8.09
CA LYS A 174 -22.54 -4.96 8.14
C LYS A 174 -23.70 -4.09 8.63
#